data_AF-A0A842WM26-F1
#
_entry.id   AF-A0A842WM26-F1
#
_cell.length_a   1.000
_cell.length_b   1.000
_cell.length_c   1.000
_cell.angle_alpha   90.00
_cell.angle_beta   90.00
_cell.angle_gamma   90.00
#
_symmetry.space_group_name_H-M   'P 1'
#
loop_
_entity.id
_entity.type
_entity.pdbx_description
1 polymer ?
#
loop_
_entity_poly.entity_id
_entity_poly.type
_entity_poly.pdbx_seq_one_letter_code
_entity_poly.pdbx_strand_id
1 'polypeptide(L)'
;MNRLLCHAKALYRDRQKIAVAALVVVFFATIYLLYSPGIYSFAQEPPSWFPDGWTQGIEVVYSFNSVGFFLAFALMVFVYGFWSWAFLPAPAVAYTVKTLKGIFGQSTEIKQKIGKRFRINLDSDKYVDVKCRVQEQSSGEWFVYHLRSSPLNPATLEDVALRHGMTIRNNRFTTWISSDELHHRVMLMVKAMSAV
;
A
#
# COMPACT_ATOMS: atom_id res chain seq x y z
N MET A 1 16.15 -12.26 12.61
CA MET A 1 15.24 -11.88 11.51
C MET A 1 15.10 -13.04 10.52
N ASN A 2 13.87 -13.45 10.18
CA ASN A 2 13.60 -14.62 9.33
C ASN A 2 14.11 -14.42 7.89
N ARG A 3 14.75 -15.43 7.28
CA ARG A 3 15.33 -15.38 5.91
C ARG A 3 14.31 -14.94 4.86
N LEU A 4 13.04 -15.34 5.00
CA LEU A 4 11.97 -14.92 4.09
C LEU A 4 11.65 -13.42 4.18
N LEU A 5 11.66 -12.87 5.39
CA LEU A 5 11.43 -11.43 5.61
C LEU A 5 12.62 -10.59 5.15
N CYS A 6 13.85 -11.06 5.35
CA CYS A 6 15.04 -10.43 4.79
C CYS A 6 14.97 -10.35 3.25
N HIS A 7 14.62 -11.47 2.61
CA HIS A 7 14.48 -11.52 1.15
C HIS A 7 13.31 -10.65 0.65
N ALA A 8 12.18 -10.63 1.37
CA ALA A 8 11.07 -9.74 1.06
C ALA A 8 11.45 -8.26 1.14
N LYS A 9 12.25 -7.87 2.15
CA LYS A 9 12.76 -6.51 2.32
C LYS A 9 13.66 -6.09 1.15
N ALA A 10 14.61 -6.95 0.77
CA ALA A 10 15.47 -6.71 -0.39
C ALA A 10 14.64 -6.53 -1.67
N LEU A 11 13.73 -7.47 -1.94
CA LEU A 11 12.86 -7.42 -3.12
C LEU A 11 11.98 -6.16 -3.16
N TYR A 12 11.49 -5.70 -2.00
CA TYR A 12 10.70 -4.48 -1.93
C TYR A 12 11.54 -3.25 -2.26
N ARG A 13 12.75 -3.13 -1.70
CA ARG A 13 13.68 -2.05 -2.02
C ARG A 13 14.08 -2.05 -3.49
N ASP A 14 14.33 -3.22 -4.07
CA ASP A 14 14.69 -3.33 -5.50
C ASP A 14 13.53 -2.93 -6.40
N ARG A 15 12.30 -3.35 -6.09
CA ARG A 15 11.10 -2.90 -6.81
C ARG A 15 10.89 -1.41 -6.73
N GLN A 16 11.12 -0.80 -5.56
CA GLN A 16 11.04 0.66 -5.42
C GLN A 16 12.07 1.37 -6.29
N LYS A 17 13.32 0.87 -6.35
CA LYS A 17 14.36 1.43 -7.21
C LYS A 17 13.98 1.32 -8.69
N ILE A 18 13.50 0.17 -9.14
CA ILE A 18 13.06 -0.05 -10.52
C ILE A 18 11.90 0.88 -10.86
N ALA A 19 10.92 1.01 -9.96
CA ALA A 19 9.77 1.89 -10.17
C ALA A 19 10.20 3.37 -10.24
N VAL A 20 11.14 3.82 -9.38
CA VAL A 20 11.70 5.17 -9.46
C VAL A 20 12.47 5.38 -10.75
N ALA A 21 13.30 4.42 -11.19
CA ALA A 21 14.03 4.51 -12.44
C ALA A 21 13.08 4.62 -13.65
N ALA A 22 12.03 3.79 -13.68
CA ALA A 22 11.00 3.86 -14.71
C ALA A 22 10.27 5.20 -14.68
N LEU A 23 9.93 5.73 -13.50
CA LEU A 23 9.33 7.06 -13.35
C LEU A 23 10.22 8.15 -13.96
N VAL A 24 11.53 8.11 -13.71
CA VAL A 24 12.47 9.09 -14.26
C VAL A 24 12.49 9.02 -15.79
N VAL A 25 12.52 7.83 -16.38
CA VAL A 25 12.49 7.65 -17.85
C VAL A 25 11.20 8.20 -18.43
N VAL A 26 10.04 7.83 -17.86
CA VAL A 26 8.74 8.31 -18.35
C VAL A 26 8.62 9.83 -18.16
N PHE A 27 9.14 10.38 -17.07
CA PHE A 27 9.20 11.82 -16.82
C PHE A 27 9.97 12.55 -17.91
N PHE A 28 11.18 12.11 -18.25
CA PHE A 28 11.97 12.71 -19.33
C PHE A 28 11.30 12.54 -20.70
N ALA A 29 10.69 11.39 -20.98
CA ALA A 29 9.93 11.19 -22.21
C ALA A 29 8.71 12.13 -22.29
N THR A 30 8.01 12.35 -21.19
CA THR A 30 6.86 13.26 -21.10
C THR A 30 7.29 14.71 -21.32
N ILE A 31 8.41 15.12 -20.71
CA ILE A 31 9.01 16.45 -20.96
C ILE A 31 9.38 16.58 -22.42
N TYR A 32 10.08 15.60 -23.00
CA TYR A 32 10.46 15.65 -24.40
C TYR A 32 9.25 15.78 -25.33
N LEU A 33 8.18 15.01 -25.10
CA LEU A 33 6.98 15.09 -25.94
C LEU A 33 6.25 16.44 -25.82
N LEU A 34 6.12 16.97 -24.59
CA LEU A 34 5.39 18.23 -24.34
C LEU A 34 6.21 19.48 -24.69
N TYR A 35 7.53 19.37 -24.69
CA TYR A 35 8.45 20.51 -24.82
C TYR A 35 9.51 20.30 -25.91
N SER A 36 9.31 19.38 -26.87
CA SER A 36 10.24 19.24 -28.00
C SER A 36 10.26 20.52 -28.86
N PRO A 37 11.42 20.86 -29.45
CA PRO A 37 11.60 22.11 -30.19
C PRO A 37 10.67 22.26 -31.41
N GLY A 38 10.08 21.18 -31.92
CA GLY A 38 9.08 21.25 -32.99
C GLY A 38 7.76 21.93 -32.60
N ILE A 39 7.47 22.05 -31.29
CA ILE A 39 6.32 22.80 -30.77
C ILE A 39 6.71 24.27 -30.53
N TYR A 40 7.95 24.54 -30.12
CA TYR A 40 8.48 25.88 -29.89
C TYR A 40 8.84 26.65 -31.16
N SER A 41 9.09 25.95 -32.28
CA SER A 41 9.39 26.60 -33.57
C SER A 41 8.21 27.32 -34.22
N PHE A 42 7.01 27.26 -33.63
CA PHE A 42 5.89 28.11 -34.04
C PHE A 42 5.95 29.54 -33.46
N ALA A 43 6.92 29.83 -32.61
CA ALA A 43 7.18 31.18 -32.07
C ALA A 43 8.21 31.97 -32.92
N GLN A 44 8.18 31.81 -34.25
CA GLN A 44 8.72 32.87 -35.09
C GLN A 44 7.79 34.07 -34.92
N GLU A 45 8.34 35.25 -34.63
CA GLU A 45 7.57 36.49 -34.52
C GLU A 45 6.55 36.53 -35.66
N PRO A 46 5.25 36.62 -35.36
CA PRO A 46 4.25 36.63 -36.40
C PRO A 46 4.56 37.83 -37.30
N PRO A 47 4.72 37.62 -38.62
CA PRO A 47 5.03 38.71 -39.52
C PRO A 47 3.96 39.81 -39.40
N SER A 48 4.34 41.07 -39.58
CA SER A 48 3.53 42.26 -39.23
C SER A 48 2.13 42.36 -39.84
N TRP A 49 1.73 41.42 -40.70
CA TRP A 49 0.41 41.26 -41.29
C TRP A 49 -0.51 40.30 -40.50
N PHE A 50 -0.01 39.67 -39.43
CA PHE A 50 -0.79 38.70 -38.64
C PHE A 50 -1.74 39.40 -37.65
N PRO A 51 -3.03 39.02 -37.57
CA PRO A 51 -4.01 39.71 -36.72
C PRO A 51 -3.76 39.52 -35.21
N ASP A 52 -3.82 40.62 -34.45
CA ASP A 52 -3.77 40.62 -33.00
C ASP A 52 -4.92 39.77 -32.42
N GLY A 53 -4.58 38.66 -31.75
CA GLY A 53 -5.53 37.68 -31.21
C GLY A 53 -5.14 36.22 -31.46
N TRP A 54 -4.34 35.94 -32.50
CA TRP A 54 -3.81 34.60 -32.75
C TRP A 54 -2.68 34.19 -31.79
N THR A 55 -1.99 35.15 -31.19
CA THR A 55 -1.00 34.95 -30.11
C THR A 55 -1.63 34.32 -28.85
N GLN A 56 -2.93 34.54 -28.60
CA GLN A 56 -3.68 33.85 -27.54
C GLN A 56 -3.79 32.34 -27.80
N GLY A 57 -3.77 31.89 -29.06
CA GLY A 57 -3.77 30.46 -29.40
C GLY A 57 -2.50 29.74 -28.96
N ILE A 58 -1.35 30.40 -29.01
CA ILE A 58 -0.05 29.87 -28.54
C ILE A 58 -0.02 29.80 -27.01
N GLU A 59 -0.57 30.82 -26.35
CA GLU A 59 -0.71 30.87 -24.89
C GLU A 59 -1.65 29.76 -24.38
N VAL A 60 -2.73 29.49 -25.11
CA VAL A 60 -3.65 28.38 -24.87
C VAL A 60 -2.94 27.02 -25.03
N VAL A 61 -2.12 26.81 -26.07
CA VAL A 61 -1.32 25.57 -26.23
C VAL A 61 -0.34 25.38 -25.08
N TYR A 62 0.30 26.45 -24.61
CA TYR A 62 1.18 26.41 -23.44
C TYR A 62 0.43 26.03 -22.15
N SER A 63 -0.82 26.52 -22.00
CA SER A 63 -1.71 26.14 -20.90
C SER A 63 -2.11 24.66 -20.94
N PHE A 64 -2.44 24.11 -22.11
CA PHE A 64 -2.83 22.70 -22.27
C PHE A 64 -1.66 21.74 -22.03
N ASN A 65 -0.45 22.10 -22.50
CA ASN A 65 0.76 21.32 -22.22
C ASN A 65 1.12 21.32 -20.73
N SER A 66 0.91 22.44 -20.04
CA SER A 66 1.10 22.53 -18.59
C SER A 66 0.11 21.64 -17.83
N VAL A 67 -1.19 21.66 -18.19
CA VAL A 67 -2.20 20.77 -17.60
C VAL A 67 -1.90 19.30 -17.90
N GLY A 68 -1.51 18.98 -19.14
CA GLY A 68 -1.11 17.63 -19.54
C GLY A 68 0.10 17.11 -18.77
N PHE A 69 1.09 17.97 -18.51
CA PHE A 69 2.25 17.66 -17.69
C PHE A 69 1.85 17.35 -16.24
N PHE A 70 1.05 18.21 -15.61
CA PHE A 70 0.59 17.98 -14.23
C PHE A 70 -0.25 16.70 -14.12
N LEU A 71 -1.11 16.42 -15.11
CA LEU A 71 -1.90 15.20 -15.14
C LEU A 71 -1.02 13.95 -15.29
N ALA A 72 -0.03 13.98 -16.19
CA ALA A 72 0.92 12.89 -16.38
C ALA A 72 1.76 12.64 -15.13
N PHE A 73 2.25 13.72 -14.49
CA PHE A 73 2.98 13.63 -13.23
C PHE A 73 2.12 13.07 -12.09
N ALA A 74 0.87 13.53 -11.96
CA ALA A 74 -0.07 13.01 -10.97
C ALA A 74 -0.36 11.52 -11.19
N LEU A 75 -0.54 11.10 -12.44
CA LEU A 75 -0.78 9.70 -12.81
C LEU A 75 0.47 8.85 -12.52
N MET A 76 1.67 9.36 -12.78
CA MET A 76 2.93 8.73 -12.43
C MET A 76 3.06 8.49 -10.92
N VAL A 77 2.85 9.53 -10.10
CA VAL A 77 2.88 9.41 -8.64
C VAL A 77 1.81 8.43 -8.14
N PHE A 78 0.62 8.46 -8.74
CA PHE A 78 -0.45 7.53 -8.43
C PHE A 78 -0.08 6.08 -8.75
N VAL A 79 0.50 5.83 -9.94
CA VAL A 79 0.96 4.49 -10.35
C VAL A 79 2.04 3.99 -9.40
N TYR A 80 3.02 4.82 -9.03
CA TYR A 80 4.05 4.44 -8.07
C TYR A 80 3.48 4.11 -6.68
N GLY A 81 2.59 4.98 -6.18
CA GLY A 81 1.89 4.76 -4.92
C GLY A 81 1.06 3.48 -4.93
N PHE A 82 0.33 3.25 -6.02
CA PHE A 82 -0.44 2.05 -6.25
C PHE A 82 0.43 0.80 -6.26
N TRP A 83 1.53 0.76 -7.02
CA TRP A 83 2.44 -0.39 -7.07
C TRP A 83 3.11 -0.67 -5.73
N SER A 84 3.54 0.38 -5.01
CA SER A 84 4.18 0.26 -3.69
C SER A 84 3.20 -0.20 -2.60
N TRP A 85 1.91 0.13 -2.75
CA TRP A 85 0.85 -0.20 -1.80
C TRP A 85 0.14 -1.53 -2.10
N ALA A 86 -0.18 -1.78 -3.36
CA ALA A 86 -1.05 -2.87 -3.81
C ALA A 86 -0.38 -4.25 -3.71
N PHE A 87 0.94 -4.33 -3.71
CA PHE A 87 1.64 -5.60 -3.71
C PHE A 87 2.45 -5.81 -2.44
N LEU A 88 2.19 -6.94 -1.77
CA LEU A 88 3.12 -7.49 -0.78
C LEU A 88 4.13 -8.38 -1.52
N PRO A 89 5.44 -8.31 -1.24
CA PRO A 89 6.41 -9.24 -1.79
C PRO A 89 6.00 -10.70 -1.50
N ALA A 90 6.09 -11.58 -2.50
CA ALA A 90 5.74 -12.99 -2.36
C ALA A 90 6.40 -13.69 -1.15
N PRO A 91 7.67 -13.41 -0.78
CA PRO A 91 8.28 -14.03 0.39
C PRO A 91 7.64 -13.59 1.72
N ALA A 92 7.14 -12.34 1.81
CA ALA A 92 6.41 -11.85 2.98
C ALA A 92 5.00 -12.44 3.06
N VAL A 93 4.35 -12.67 1.90
CA VAL A 93 3.10 -13.43 1.83
C VAL A 93 3.31 -14.85 2.34
N ALA A 94 4.33 -15.54 1.82
CA ALA A 94 4.65 -16.91 2.20
C ALA A 94 4.98 -17.03 3.70
N TYR A 95 5.76 -16.09 4.25
CA TYR A 95 6.01 -16.03 5.69
C TYR A 95 4.70 -15.90 6.48
N THR A 96 3.87 -14.91 6.15
CA THR A 96 2.62 -14.63 6.87
C THR A 96 1.67 -15.83 6.82
N VAL A 97 1.48 -16.43 5.64
CA VAL A 97 0.62 -17.61 5.47
C VAL A 97 1.18 -18.80 6.24
N LYS A 98 2.48 -19.07 6.18
CA LYS A 98 3.12 -20.16 6.94
C LYS A 98 2.96 -19.97 8.45
N THR A 99 3.16 -18.76 8.96
CA THR A 99 2.98 -18.45 10.39
C THR A 99 1.54 -18.68 10.81
N LEU A 100 0.56 -18.20 10.03
CA LEU A 100 -0.86 -18.39 10.33
C LEU A 100 -1.27 -19.87 10.26
N LYS A 101 -0.84 -20.61 9.23
CA LYS A 101 -1.08 -22.06 9.14
C LYS A 101 -0.41 -22.84 10.27
N GLY A 102 0.74 -22.38 10.76
CA GLY A 102 1.39 -22.94 11.95
C GLY A 102 0.58 -22.76 13.23
N ILE A 103 -0.25 -21.73 13.31
CA ILE A 103 -1.11 -21.44 14.48
C ILE A 103 -2.44 -22.19 14.39
N PHE A 104 -3.12 -22.09 13.24
CA PHE A 104 -4.50 -22.57 13.09
C PHE A 104 -4.60 -23.99 12.52
N GLY A 105 -3.51 -24.52 11.98
CA GLY A 105 -3.47 -25.80 11.28
C GLY A 105 -3.38 -25.66 9.76
N GLN A 106 -2.94 -26.73 9.10
CA GLN A 106 -2.73 -26.74 7.65
C GLN A 106 -4.03 -26.70 6.83
N SER A 107 -5.13 -27.16 7.43
CA SER A 107 -6.46 -27.23 6.83
C SER A 107 -7.27 -25.93 6.91
N THR A 108 -6.80 -24.93 7.66
CA THR A 108 -7.53 -23.67 7.84
C THR A 108 -7.59 -22.87 6.55
N GLU A 109 -8.79 -22.42 6.18
CA GLU A 109 -9.00 -21.57 5.03
C GLU A 109 -8.52 -20.13 5.32
N ILE A 110 -7.36 -19.77 4.75
CA ILE A 110 -6.82 -18.41 4.81
C ILE A 110 -7.10 -17.72 3.48
N LYS A 111 -8.09 -16.82 3.47
CA LYS A 111 -8.43 -16.02 2.29
C LYS A 111 -7.49 -14.83 2.21
N GLN A 112 -6.56 -14.85 1.27
CA GLN A 112 -5.80 -13.66 0.91
C GLN A 112 -6.69 -12.76 0.04
N LYS A 113 -6.99 -11.55 0.54
CA LYS A 113 -7.66 -10.52 -0.26
C LYS A 113 -6.60 -9.70 -1.00
N ILE A 114 -7.00 -9.04 -2.08
CA ILE A 114 -6.11 -8.15 -2.86
C ILE A 114 -5.30 -7.26 -1.92
N GLY A 115 -3.98 -7.27 -2.16
CA GLY A 115 -2.99 -6.54 -1.37
C GLY A 115 -2.51 -7.28 -0.14
N LYS A 116 -2.40 -6.52 0.95
CA LYS A 116 -1.67 -6.91 2.17
C LYS A 116 -2.62 -7.47 3.25
N ARG A 117 -3.76 -8.07 2.88
CA ARG A 117 -4.81 -8.49 3.84
C ARG A 117 -5.07 -9.98 3.77
N PHE A 118 -5.12 -10.61 4.94
CA PHE A 118 -5.40 -12.03 5.13
C PHE A 118 -6.60 -12.14 6.06
N ARG A 119 -7.56 -13.00 5.71
CA ARG A 119 -8.67 -13.35 6.59
C ARG A 119 -8.53 -14.81 6.99
N ILE A 120 -8.51 -15.06 8.30
CA ILE A 120 -8.61 -16.40 8.88
C ILE A 120 -10.06 -16.59 9.31
N ASN A 121 -10.73 -17.60 8.77
CA ASN A 121 -12.04 -18.03 9.24
C ASN A 121 -11.84 -19.00 10.40
N LEU A 122 -12.46 -18.73 11.55
CA LEU A 122 -12.40 -19.58 12.74
C LEU A 122 -13.65 -20.47 12.83
N ASP A 123 -14.82 -19.86 12.65
CA ASP A 123 -16.16 -20.47 12.63
C ASP A 123 -17.07 -19.68 11.68
N SER A 124 -18.34 -20.11 11.51
CA SER A 124 -19.31 -19.52 10.58
C SER A 124 -19.41 -17.99 10.63
N ASP A 125 -19.33 -17.38 11.82
CA ASP A 125 -19.40 -15.92 12.02
C ASP A 125 -18.14 -15.29 12.64
N LYS A 126 -17.15 -16.09 13.05
CA LYS A 126 -15.93 -15.61 13.70
C LYS A 126 -14.76 -15.62 12.72
N TYR A 127 -14.11 -14.47 12.57
CA TYR A 127 -12.92 -14.33 11.71
C TYR A 127 -11.90 -13.37 12.31
N VAL A 128 -10.65 -13.51 11.90
CA VAL A 128 -9.56 -12.57 12.18
C VAL A 128 -9.04 -12.01 10.86
N ASP A 129 -9.07 -10.69 10.73
CA ASP A 129 -8.46 -9.97 9.62
C ASP A 129 -7.05 -9.50 10.04
N VAL A 130 -6.04 -9.94 9.30
CA VAL A 130 -4.64 -9.58 9.46
C VAL A 130 -4.22 -8.71 8.28
N LYS A 131 -3.85 -7.46 8.54
CA LYS A 131 -3.36 -6.53 7.52
C LYS A 131 -1.88 -6.25 7.72
N CYS A 132 -1.04 -6.64 6.77
CA CYS A 132 0.37 -6.28 6.76
C CYS A 132 0.57 -4.86 6.20
N ARG A 133 1.47 -4.10 6.82
CA ARG A 133 2.03 -2.85 6.29
C ARG A 133 3.54 -3.03 6.17
N VAL A 134 4.08 -2.47 5.09
CA VAL A 134 5.53 -2.32 4.93
C VAL A 134 5.85 -0.90 5.36
N GLN A 135 6.57 -0.75 6.47
CA GLN A 135 6.95 0.54 7.01
C GLN A 135 8.32 0.37 7.67
N GLU A 136 9.29 1.21 7.29
CA GLU A 136 10.57 1.26 7.98
C GLU A 136 10.36 1.97 9.32
N GLN A 137 10.50 1.22 10.41
CA GLN A 137 10.48 1.76 11.76
C GLN A 137 11.90 2.01 12.29
N SER A 138 12.04 2.90 13.28
CA SER A 138 13.28 3.10 14.02
C SER A 138 13.78 1.83 14.71
N SER A 139 12.88 0.89 15.01
CA SER A 139 13.17 -0.46 15.53
C SER A 139 13.88 -1.37 14.52
N GLY A 140 13.98 -0.98 13.25
CA GLY A 140 14.53 -1.81 12.16
C GLY A 140 13.53 -2.83 11.61
N GLU A 141 12.34 -2.92 12.18
CA GLU A 141 11.24 -3.76 11.68
C GLU A 141 10.62 -3.14 10.43
N TRP A 142 10.43 -3.98 9.41
CA TRP A 142 9.92 -3.56 8.10
C TRP A 142 8.49 -4.02 7.82
N PHE A 143 8.04 -5.07 8.51
CA PHE A 143 6.74 -5.70 8.30
C PHE A 143 5.95 -5.66 9.61
N VAL A 144 4.90 -4.85 9.62
CA VAL A 144 4.03 -4.66 10.78
C VAL A 144 2.65 -5.19 10.42
N TYR A 145 1.99 -5.85 11.37
CA TYR A 145 0.68 -6.45 11.18
C TYR A 145 -0.35 -5.75 12.05
N HIS A 146 -1.51 -5.50 11.46
CA HIS A 146 -2.68 -5.04 12.18
C HIS A 146 -3.67 -6.18 12.26
N LEU A 147 -3.93 -6.62 13.48
CA LEU A 147 -4.93 -7.65 13.78
C LEU A 147 -6.28 -6.98 14.04
N ARG A 148 -7.34 -7.59 13.53
CA ARG A 148 -8.72 -7.16 13.78
C ARG A 148 -9.65 -8.36 13.88
N SER A 149 -10.43 -8.43 14.95
CA SER A 149 -11.46 -9.47 15.09
C SER A 149 -12.72 -9.18 14.25
N SER A 150 -13.57 -10.19 14.10
CA SER A 150 -14.98 -10.01 13.80
C SER A 150 -15.66 -9.16 14.89
N PRO A 151 -16.81 -8.52 14.61
CA PRO A 151 -17.61 -7.86 15.64
C PRO A 151 -17.94 -8.82 16.78
N LEU A 152 -17.88 -8.34 18.02
CA LEU A 152 -18.18 -9.08 19.24
C LEU A 152 -19.23 -8.34 20.09
N ASN A 153 -19.81 -9.03 21.07
CA ASN A 153 -20.79 -8.45 21.97
C ASN A 153 -20.14 -7.38 22.88
N PRO A 154 -20.67 -6.14 22.93
CA PRO A 154 -20.05 -5.03 23.66
C PRO A 154 -19.98 -5.20 25.18
N ALA A 155 -20.84 -6.02 25.80
CA ALA A 155 -21.02 -6.05 27.25
C ALA A 155 -19.76 -6.43 28.06
N THR A 156 -18.88 -7.27 27.51
CA THR A 156 -17.67 -7.79 28.20
C THR A 156 -16.37 -7.42 27.48
N LEU A 157 -16.47 -6.65 26.39
CA LEU A 157 -15.39 -6.42 25.44
C LEU A 157 -14.21 -5.68 26.09
N GLU A 158 -14.50 -4.65 26.92
CA GLU A 158 -13.50 -3.77 27.55
C GLU A 158 -12.63 -4.48 28.58
N ASP A 159 -13.24 -5.26 29.47
CA ASP A 159 -12.52 -6.04 30.47
C ASP A 159 -11.64 -7.12 29.81
N VAL A 160 -12.17 -7.82 28.79
CA VAL A 160 -11.38 -8.80 28.04
C VAL A 160 -10.24 -8.13 27.26
N ALA A 161 -10.45 -6.95 26.67
CA ALA A 161 -9.40 -6.21 25.96
C ALA A 161 -8.26 -5.81 26.89
N LEU A 162 -8.57 -5.30 28.09
CA LEU A 162 -7.58 -4.91 29.09
C LEU A 162 -6.74 -6.10 29.54
N ARG A 163 -7.36 -7.24 29.85
CA ARG A 163 -6.68 -8.48 30.27
C ARG A 163 -5.73 -9.03 29.21
N HIS A 164 -6.05 -8.84 27.93
CA HIS A 164 -5.27 -9.35 26.80
C HIS A 164 -4.38 -8.29 26.12
N GLY A 165 -4.35 -7.06 26.64
CA GLY A 165 -3.54 -5.96 26.11
C GLY A 165 -3.93 -5.57 24.68
N MET A 166 -5.22 -5.47 24.39
CA MET A 166 -5.77 -5.11 23.08
C MET A 166 -6.56 -3.81 23.16
N THR A 167 -6.72 -3.14 22.02
CA THR A 167 -7.55 -1.95 21.90
C THR A 167 -8.88 -2.30 21.25
N ILE A 168 -9.97 -1.65 21.66
CA ILE A 168 -11.29 -1.86 21.06
C ILE A 168 -11.58 -0.76 20.06
N ARG A 169 -12.10 -1.15 18.90
CA ARG A 169 -12.62 -0.21 17.91
C ARG A 169 -13.79 -0.80 17.14
N ASN A 170 -14.95 -0.15 17.23
CA ASN A 170 -16.21 -0.57 16.59
C ASN A 170 -16.59 -2.01 16.98
N ASN A 171 -16.64 -2.31 18.28
CA ASN A 171 -16.96 -3.63 18.86
C ASN A 171 -16.04 -4.75 18.35
N ARG A 172 -14.75 -4.45 18.15
CA ARG A 172 -13.75 -5.42 17.69
C ARG A 172 -12.45 -5.22 18.45
N PHE A 173 -11.74 -6.31 18.72
CA PHE A 173 -10.35 -6.24 19.14
C PHE A 173 -9.48 -5.79 17.97
N THR A 174 -8.57 -4.87 18.25
CA THR A 174 -7.61 -4.32 17.28
C THR A 174 -6.25 -4.14 17.94
N THR A 175 -5.17 -4.44 17.22
CA THR A 175 -3.81 -4.20 17.70
C THR A 175 -2.82 -4.14 16.54
N TRP A 176 -1.74 -3.37 16.72
CA TRP A 176 -0.59 -3.32 15.83
C TRP A 176 0.55 -4.10 16.47
N ILE A 177 1.15 -5.00 15.70
CA ILE A 177 2.15 -5.95 16.18
C ILE A 177 3.25 -6.12 15.15
N SER A 178 4.44 -6.49 15.60
CA SER A 178 5.53 -6.79 14.70
C SER A 178 5.44 -8.19 14.09
N SER A 179 6.35 -8.50 13.16
CA SER A 179 6.48 -9.87 12.63
C SER A 179 6.84 -10.89 13.69
N ASP A 180 7.67 -10.51 14.66
CA ASP A 180 8.11 -11.40 15.73
C ASP A 180 6.97 -11.64 16.72
N GLU A 181 6.08 -10.66 16.85
CA GLU A 181 4.89 -10.78 17.68
C GLU A 181 3.71 -11.51 17.03
N LEU A 182 3.75 -11.74 15.72
CA LEU A 182 2.62 -12.24 14.94
C LEU A 182 2.04 -13.55 15.51
N HIS A 183 2.91 -14.48 15.91
CA HIS A 183 2.46 -15.78 16.39
C HIS A 183 1.68 -15.69 17.71
N HIS A 184 2.26 -15.07 18.73
CA HIS A 184 1.68 -15.06 20.07
C HIS A 184 0.47 -14.13 20.17
N ARG A 185 0.48 -12.96 19.50
CA ARG A 185 -0.62 -11.98 19.55
C ARG A 185 -1.86 -12.47 18.82
N VAL A 186 -1.70 -13.22 17.72
CA VAL A 186 -2.82 -13.85 17.03
C VAL A 186 -3.48 -14.90 17.93
N MET A 187 -2.71 -15.75 18.59
CA MET A 187 -3.26 -16.71 19.56
C MET A 187 -3.98 -16.03 20.72
N LEU A 188 -3.38 -14.97 21.29
CA LEU A 188 -4.03 -14.18 22.34
C LEU A 188 -5.35 -13.57 21.88
N MET A 189 -5.43 -13.08 20.64
CA MET A 189 -6.68 -12.53 20.09
C MET A 189 -7.75 -13.60 19.96
N VAL A 190 -7.39 -14.80 19.49
CA VAL A 190 -8.33 -15.92 19.39
C VAL A 190 -8.83 -16.33 20.78
N LYS A 191 -7.94 -16.40 21.78
CA LYS A 191 -8.32 -16.68 23.17
C LYS A 191 -9.26 -15.60 23.72
N ALA A 192 -8.96 -14.33 23.49
CA ALA A 192 -9.84 -13.22 23.87
C ALA A 192 -11.23 -13.33 23.20
N MET A 193 -11.28 -13.70 21.92
CA MET A 193 -12.54 -13.91 21.19
C MET A 193 -13.36 -15.13 21.65
N SER A 194 -12.73 -16.09 22.31
CA SER A 194 -13.43 -17.23 22.95
C SER A 194 -13.97 -16.90 24.34
N ALA A 195 -13.46 -15.85 24.99
CA ALA A 195 -13.90 -15.39 26.31
C ALA A 195 -15.08 -14.41 26.25
N VAL A 196 -15.49 -14.00 25.05
CA VAL A 196 -16.64 -13.13 24.75
C VAL A 196 -17.73 -13.94 24.06
#